data_AF-R6HBI7-F1
#
_entry.id   AF-R6HBI7-F1
#
_cell.length_a   1.000
_cell.length_b   1.000
_cell.length_c   1.000
_cell.angle_alpha   90.00
_cell.angle_beta   90.00
_cell.angle_gamma   90.00
#
_symmetry.space_group_name_H-M   'P 1'
#
loop_
_entity.id
_entity.type
_entity.pdbx_description
1 polymer ?
#
loop_
_entity_poly.entity_id
_entity_poly.type
_entity_poly.pdbx_seq_one_letter_code
_entity_poly.pdbx_strand_id
1 'polypeptide(L)'
;MQNNNAYNLQLAKTLFENTYAARVLNDNKDVIGKLRIVPCLPLDRSLLPADAPQVSPFLLVIVDDADINKDNLIDFEERVSLALLKRFSTETVAFQHCQFYYPSPAFIFEQPGATDTPLPPTPVM
;
A
#
# COMPACT_ATOMS: atom_id res chain seq x y z
N MET A 1 -8.90 8.86 -23.99
CA MET A 1 -9.67 9.14 -22.77
C MET A 1 -9.67 7.87 -21.94
N GLN A 2 -8.68 7.68 -21.08
CA GLN A 2 -8.53 6.46 -20.27
C GLN A 2 -9.49 6.62 -19.08
N ASN A 3 -10.52 5.76 -19.01
CA ASN A 3 -11.51 5.83 -17.95
C ASN A 3 -10.80 5.66 -16.60
N ASN A 4 -10.85 6.74 -15.81
CA ASN A 4 -10.28 6.88 -14.48
C ASN A 4 -11.10 6.09 -13.43
N ASN A 5 -11.43 4.83 -13.73
CA ASN A 5 -12.23 3.98 -12.87
C ASN A 5 -11.31 3.38 -11.79
N ALA A 6 -11.38 3.96 -10.60
CA ALA A 6 -10.84 3.38 -9.39
C ALA A 6 -11.39 1.94 -9.21
N TYR A 7 -10.55 1.02 -8.73
CA TYR A 7 -11.01 -0.35 -8.46
C TYR A 7 -12.11 -0.37 -7.40
N ASN A 8 -12.96 -1.39 -7.47
CA ASN A 8 -13.93 -1.64 -6.41
C ASN A 8 -13.21 -2.30 -5.22
N LEU A 9 -13.30 -1.68 -4.05
CA LEU A 9 -12.66 -2.16 -2.83
C LEU A 9 -13.69 -2.66 -1.82
N GLN A 10 -13.52 -3.91 -1.40
CA GLN A 10 -14.22 -4.46 -0.24
C GLN A 10 -13.30 -4.41 0.97
N LEU A 11 -13.68 -3.64 2.00
CA LEU A 11 -12.91 -3.47 3.23
C LEU A 11 -13.58 -4.22 4.39
N ALA A 12 -12.77 -4.87 5.22
CA ALA A 12 -13.18 -5.52 6.45
C ALA A 12 -12.24 -5.11 7.60
N LYS A 13 -12.82 -4.81 8.76
CA LYS A 13 -12.04 -4.53 9.98
C LYS A 13 -11.43 -5.84 10.49
N THR A 14 -10.18 -5.80 10.94
CA THR A 14 -9.52 -6.95 11.57
C THR A 14 -9.56 -6.83 13.10
N LEU A 15 -9.08 -7.87 13.80
CA LEU A 15 -8.90 -7.82 15.25
C LEU A 15 -7.73 -6.91 15.68
N PHE A 16 -6.84 -6.55 14.77
CA PHE A 16 -5.78 -5.60 15.04
C PHE A 16 -6.32 -4.17 15.00
N GLU A 17 -5.83 -3.35 15.93
CA GLU A 17 -6.14 -1.94 15.95
C GLU A 17 -5.67 -1.29 14.64
N ASN A 18 -6.58 -0.53 14.01
CA ASN A 18 -6.33 0.21 12.77
C ASN A 18 -5.78 -0.61 11.60
N THR A 19 -6.00 -1.93 11.57
CA THR A 19 -5.65 -2.74 10.40
C THR A 19 -6.91 -3.24 9.72
N TYR A 20 -6.98 -3.04 8.41
CA TYR A 20 -8.11 -3.41 7.58
C TYR A 20 -7.66 -4.43 6.53
N ALA A 21 -8.45 -5.48 6.34
CA ALA A 21 -8.31 -6.34 5.18
C ALA A 21 -9.07 -5.70 4.02
N ALA A 22 -8.47 -5.67 2.83
CA ALA A 22 -9.12 -5.22 1.62
C ALA A 22 -9.03 -6.29 0.53
N ARG A 23 -10.10 -6.40 -0.27
CA ARG A 23 -10.09 -7.13 -1.54
C ARG A 23 -10.29 -6.15 -2.67
N VAL A 24 -9.48 -6.28 -3.71
CA VAL A 24 -9.57 -5.50 -4.95
C VAL A 24 -10.36 -6.34 -5.95
N LEU A 25 -11.43 -5.77 -6.48
CA LEU A 25 -12.28 -6.42 -7.47
C LEU A 25 -12.17 -5.73 -8.83
N ASN A 26 -12.13 -6.53 -9.89
CA ASN A 26 -12.27 -6.05 -11.26
C ASN A 26 -13.75 -5.75 -11.59
N ASP A 27 -14.01 -5.29 -12.83
CA ASP A 27 -15.37 -4.98 -13.30
C ASP A 27 -16.29 -6.21 -13.33
N ASN A 28 -15.72 -7.42 -13.46
CA ASN A 28 -16.44 -8.70 -13.43
C ASN A 28 -16.73 -9.21 -12.01
N LYS A 29 -16.29 -8.48 -10.97
CA LYS A 29 -16.34 -8.86 -9.54
C LYS A 29 -15.42 -10.04 -9.16
N ASP A 30 -14.44 -10.35 -9.98
CA ASP A 30 -13.38 -11.27 -9.60
C ASP A 30 -12.38 -10.57 -8.67
N VAL A 31 -11.87 -11.30 -7.68
CA VAL A 31 -10.85 -10.79 -6.76
C VAL A 31 -9.49 -10.85 -7.45
N ILE A 32 -8.93 -9.68 -7.74
CA ILE A 32 -7.62 -9.51 -8.39
C ILE A 32 -6.50 -9.16 -7.40
N GLY A 33 -6.85 -8.91 -6.13
CA GLY A 33 -5.86 -8.68 -5.10
C GLY A 33 -6.42 -8.72 -3.68
N LYS A 34 -5.55 -9.06 -2.72
CA LYS A 34 -5.78 -9.04 -1.28
C LYS A 34 -4.74 -8.13 -0.65
N LEU A 35 -5.23 -7.15 0.10
CA LEU A 35 -4.40 -6.12 0.71
C LEU A 35 -4.67 -6.08 2.21
N ARG A 36 -3.67 -5.64 2.97
CA ARG A 36 -3.84 -5.13 4.32
C ARG A 36 -3.52 -3.64 4.33
N ILE A 37 -4.46 -2.86 4.83
CA ILE A 37 -4.35 -1.41 4.92
C ILE A 37 -4.09 -1.03 6.38
N VAL A 38 -3.02 -0.30 6.60
CA VAL A 38 -2.62 0.24 7.89
C VAL A 38 -2.55 1.76 7.76
N PRO A 39 -3.54 2.52 8.27
CA PRO A 39 -3.48 3.96 8.32
C PRO A 39 -2.38 4.40 9.29
N CYS A 40 -1.39 5.11 8.78
CA CYS A 40 -0.31 5.68 9.57
C CYS A 40 -0.70 7.12 9.92
N LEU A 41 -1.20 7.31 11.14
CA LEU A 41 -1.60 8.61 11.66
C LEU A 41 -0.46 9.22 12.51
N PRO A 42 -0.20 10.53 12.39
CA PRO A 42 0.69 11.23 13.31
C PRO A 42 0.18 11.11 14.76
N LEU A 43 1.10 10.97 15.70
CA LEU A 43 0.78 11.03 17.13
C LEU A 43 0.43 12.46 17.55
N ASP A 44 -0.28 12.57 18.66
CA ASP A 44 -0.54 13.85 19.31
C ASP A 44 0.79 14.54 19.68
N ARG A 45 0.92 15.82 19.34
CA ARG A 45 2.13 16.62 19.60
C ARG A 45 2.46 16.72 21.08
N SER A 46 1.46 16.66 21.96
CA SER A 46 1.66 16.68 23.42
C SER A 46 2.44 15.47 23.94
N LEU A 47 2.46 14.36 23.20
CA LEU A 47 3.20 13.15 23.53
C LEU A 47 4.64 13.15 23.00
N LEU A 48 5.02 14.19 22.26
CA LEU A 48 6.31 14.26 21.57
C LEU A 48 7.16 15.44 22.09
N PRO A 49 8.49 15.31 22.02
CA PRO A 49 9.40 16.43 22.24
C PRO A 49 9.12 17.63 21.33
N ALA A 50 9.50 18.82 21.78
CA ALA A 50 9.26 20.07 21.05
C ALA A 50 9.97 20.14 19.69
N ASP A 51 11.06 19.38 19.51
CA ASP A 51 11.87 19.29 18.29
C ASP A 51 11.46 18.13 17.36
N ALA A 52 10.45 17.33 17.72
CA ALA A 52 10.02 16.21 16.89
C ALA A 52 9.60 16.68 15.48
N PRO A 53 9.95 15.94 14.42
CA PRO A 53 9.60 16.30 13.06
C PRO A 53 8.08 16.25 12.83
N GLN A 54 7.58 17.16 12.00
CA GLN A 54 6.19 17.13 11.54
C GLN A 54 6.06 16.11 10.42
N VAL A 55 5.05 15.24 10.51
CA VAL A 55 4.80 14.18 9.53
C VAL A 55 3.35 14.22 9.08
N SER A 56 3.11 13.91 7.81
CA SER A 56 1.77 13.82 7.24
C SER A 56 1.21 12.39 7.37
N PRO A 57 -0.11 12.22 7.54
CA PRO A 57 -0.73 10.90 7.50
C PRO A 57 -0.61 10.27 6.11
N PHE A 58 -0.37 8.96 6.08
CA PHE A 58 -0.32 8.16 4.86
C PHE A 58 -0.93 6.78 5.09
N LEU A 59 -1.24 6.07 4.01
CA LEU A 59 -1.75 4.69 4.09
C LEU A 59 -0.61 3.72 3.72
N LEU A 60 -0.27 2.82 4.63
CA LEU A 60 0.57 1.68 4.30
C LEU A 60 -0.32 0.57 3.72
N VAL A 61 -0.02 0.15 2.50
CA VAL A 61 -0.73 -0.87 1.74
C VAL A 61 0.17 -2.07 1.59
N ILE A 62 -0.10 -3.10 2.37
CA ILE A 62 0.61 -4.38 2.28
C ILE A 62 -0.12 -5.24 1.26
N VAL A 63 0.56 -5.61 0.18
CA VAL A 63 0.02 -6.45 -0.88
C VAL A 63 0.32 -7.91 -0.53
N ASP A 64 -0.66 -8.60 0.04
CA ASP A 64 -0.50 -10.01 0.41
C ASP A 64 -0.54 -10.94 -0.82
N ASP A 65 -1.36 -10.57 -1.81
CA ASP A 65 -1.60 -11.34 -3.04
C ASP A 65 -2.19 -10.42 -4.11
N ALA A 66 -1.69 -10.44 -5.34
CA ALA A 66 -2.23 -9.65 -6.44
C ALA A 66 -1.82 -10.23 -7.80
N ASP A 67 -2.73 -10.15 -8.77
CA ASP A 67 -2.46 -10.52 -10.17
C ASP A 67 -1.76 -9.34 -10.89
N ILE A 68 -0.46 -9.18 -10.63
CA ILE A 68 0.36 -8.08 -11.11
C ILE A 68 1.66 -8.55 -11.80
N ASN A 69 2.14 -7.76 -12.75
CA ASN A 69 3.38 -7.93 -13.50
C ASN A 69 4.03 -6.55 -13.76
N LYS A 70 5.18 -6.51 -14.45
CA LYS A 70 5.91 -5.25 -14.72
C LYS A 70 5.08 -4.20 -15.45
N ASP A 71 4.18 -4.64 -16.32
CA ASP A 71 3.46 -3.76 -17.23
C ASP A 71 2.23 -3.14 -16.56
N ASN A 72 1.65 -3.82 -15.57
CA ASN A 72 0.42 -3.37 -14.89
C ASN A 72 0.63 -2.89 -13.44
N LEU A 73 1.85 -2.98 -12.90
CA LEU A 73 2.16 -2.63 -11.51
C LEU A 73 1.76 -1.18 -11.18
N ILE A 74 2.17 -0.23 -12.03
CA ILE A 74 1.92 1.20 -11.81
C ILE A 74 0.42 1.50 -11.89
N ASP A 75 -0.26 0.95 -12.89
CA ASP A 75 -1.70 1.09 -13.06
C ASP A 75 -2.47 0.52 -11.86
N PHE A 76 -2.00 -0.61 -11.31
CA PHE A 76 -2.57 -1.19 -10.10
C PHE A 76 -2.43 -0.26 -8.91
N GLU A 77 -1.23 0.23 -8.64
CA GLU A 77 -0.93 1.13 -7.52
C GLU A 77 -1.72 2.44 -7.62
N GLU A 78 -1.80 3.05 -8.80
CA GLU A 78 -2.52 4.31 -9.01
C GLU A 78 -4.03 4.14 -8.74
N ARG A 79 -4.65 3.11 -9.33
CA ARG A 79 -6.09 2.86 -9.17
C ARG A 79 -6.46 2.45 -7.75
N VAL A 80 -5.63 1.64 -7.10
CA VAL A 80 -5.82 1.26 -5.69
C VAL A 80 -5.63 2.48 -4.79
N SER A 81 -4.63 3.32 -5.05
CA SER A 81 -4.41 4.56 -4.29
C SER A 81 -5.60 5.49 -4.39
N LEU A 82 -6.13 5.72 -5.59
CA LEU A 82 -7.30 6.56 -5.79
C LEU A 82 -8.52 6.04 -5.01
N ALA A 83 -8.75 4.72 -5.05
CA ALA A 83 -9.86 4.09 -4.33
C ALA A 83 -9.69 4.16 -2.81
N LEU A 84 -8.48 3.92 -2.29
CA LEU A 84 -8.18 3.94 -0.87
C LEU A 84 -8.21 5.35 -0.30
N LEU A 85 -7.52 6.30 -0.94
CA LEU A 85 -7.49 7.70 -0.50
C LEU A 85 -8.90 8.27 -0.44
N LYS A 86 -9.74 8.02 -1.44
CA LYS A 86 -11.15 8.46 -1.43
C LYS A 86 -11.95 7.84 -0.28
N ARG A 87 -11.66 6.59 0.09
CA ARG A 87 -12.45 5.83 1.08
C ARG A 87 -12.03 6.07 2.52
N PHE A 88 -10.75 6.35 2.74
CA PHE A 88 -10.19 6.64 4.06
C PHE A 88 -10.11 8.13 4.37
N SER A 89 -10.20 9.01 3.36
CA SER A 89 -10.31 10.45 3.61
C SER A 89 -11.60 10.76 4.35
N THR A 90 -11.46 11.50 5.45
CA THR A 90 -12.56 12.01 6.27
C THR A 90 -12.47 13.53 6.31
N GLU A 91 -13.47 14.20 6.91
CA GLU A 91 -13.46 15.65 7.06
C GLU A 91 -12.26 16.15 7.91
N THR A 92 -11.70 15.30 8.77
CA THR A 92 -10.64 15.66 9.72
C THR A 92 -9.27 15.11 9.34
N VAL A 93 -9.21 14.09 8.47
CA VAL A 93 -7.95 13.45 8.07
C VAL A 93 -7.92 13.26 6.55
N ALA A 94 -6.94 13.89 5.91
CA ALA A 94 -6.62 13.69 4.50
C ALA A 94 -5.27 12.97 4.39
N PHE A 95 -5.30 11.72 3.94
CA PHE A 95 -4.07 10.96 3.66
C PHE A 95 -3.39 11.51 2.41
N GLN A 96 -2.08 11.78 2.46
CA GLN A 96 -1.37 12.40 1.34
C GLN A 96 -1.02 11.40 0.24
N HIS A 97 -0.65 10.18 0.61
CA HIS A 97 -0.21 9.16 -0.32
C HIS A 97 -0.42 7.75 0.25
N CYS A 98 -0.31 6.75 -0.62
CA CYS A 98 -0.20 5.34 -0.25
C CYS A 98 1.27 4.89 -0.40
N GLN A 99 1.73 4.01 0.49
CA GLN A 99 3.01 3.31 0.36
C GLN A 99 2.73 1.83 0.18
N PHE A 100 3.21 1.24 -0.92
CA PHE A 100 3.01 -0.17 -1.20
C PHE A 100 4.18 -0.99 -0.67
N TYR A 101 3.85 -2.06 0.05
CA TYR A 101 4.81 -3.04 0.54
C TYR A 101 4.44 -4.43 0.02
N TYR A 102 5.40 -5.08 -0.64
CA TYR A 102 5.25 -6.42 -1.21
C TYR A 102 6.10 -7.39 -0.36
N PRO A 103 5.51 -8.14 0.60
CA PRO A 103 6.27 -8.96 1.56
C PRO A 103 7.11 -10.05 0.92
N SER A 104 6.68 -10.55 -0.23
CA SER A 104 7.47 -11.42 -1.10
C SER A 104 7.21 -10.98 -2.53
N PRO A 105 8.12 -10.22 -3.15
CA PRO A 105 8.00 -9.91 -4.56
C PRO A 105 8.32 -11.18 -5.34
N ALA A 106 7.35 -12.10 -5.44
CA ALA A 106 7.49 -13.39 -6.14
C ALA A 106 8.08 -13.17 -7.54
N PHE A 107 7.66 -12.10 -8.19
CA PHE A 107 8.11 -11.70 -9.51
C PHE A 107 9.54 -11.11 -9.57
N ILE A 108 10.13 -10.60 -8.47
CA ILE A 108 11.54 -10.16 -8.48
C ILE A 108 12.47 -11.38 -8.61
N PHE A 109 12.17 -12.48 -7.93
CA PHE A 109 13.01 -13.68 -7.95
C PHE A 109 12.96 -14.45 -9.28
N GLU A 110 11.90 -14.27 -10.06
CA GLU A 110 11.74 -14.93 -11.36
C GLU A 110 12.47 -14.19 -12.50
N GLN A 111 13.06 -13.01 -12.26
CA GLN A 111 13.78 -12.28 -13.29
C GLN A 111 15.17 -12.89 -13.54
N PRO A 112 15.61 -13.02 -14.81
CA PRO A 112 16.98 -13.39 -15.11
C PRO A 112 17.96 -12.43 -14.41
N GLY A 113 18.90 -12.96 -13.62
CA GLY A 113 19.88 -12.12 -12.90
C GLY A 113 19.52 -11.76 -11.45
N ALA A 114 18.28 -11.98 -11.00
CA ALA A 114 17.83 -11.50 -9.68
C ALA A 114 18.51 -12.18 -8.49
N THR A 115 18.95 -13.43 -8.66
CA THR A 115 19.68 -14.22 -7.64
C THR A 115 21.18 -14.28 -7.91
N ASP A 116 21.63 -13.76 -9.04
CA ASP A 116 22.98 -14.01 -9.55
C ASP A 116 24.01 -13.02 -8.97
N THR A 117 23.54 -11.92 -8.36
CA THR A 117 24.40 -10.91 -7.75
C THR A 117 24.38 -11.05 -6.22
N PRO A 118 25.50 -11.46 -5.59
CA PRO A 118 25.62 -11.42 -4.14
C PRO A 118 25.42 -10.00 -3.63
N LEU A 119 24.70 -9.85 -2.52
CA LEU A 119 24.63 -8.56 -1.83
C LEU A 119 26.07 -8.12 -1.47
N PRO A 120 26.44 -6.85 -1.70
CA PRO A 120 27.72 -6.34 -1.22
C PRO A 120 27.78 -6.54 0.30
N PRO A 121 28.96 -6.88 0.85
CA PRO A 121 29.10 -7.04 2.30
C PRO A 121 28.62 -5.76 2.98
N THR A 122 27.74 -5.93 3.97
CA THR A 122 27.22 -4.80 4.75
C THR A 122 28.41 -4.04 5.33
N PRO A 123 28.50 -2.71 5.17
CA PRO A 123 29.54 -1.94 5.81
C PRO A 123 29.49 -2.19 7.31
N VAL A 124 30.59 -2.65 7.88
CA VAL A 124 30.74 -2.75 9.33
C VAL A 124 30.82 -1.30 9.82
N MET A 125 29.81 -0.83 10.55
CA MET A 125 29.88 0.45 11.25
C MET A 125 30.90 0.40 12.39
#